data_AF-A0A527QAL2-F1
#
_entry.id   AF-A0A527QAL2-F1
#
_cell.length_a   1.000
_cell.length_b   1.000
_cell.length_c   1.000
_cell.angle_alpha   90.00
_cell.angle_beta   90.00
_cell.angle_gamma   90.00
#
_symmetry.space_group_name_H-M   'P 1'
#
loop_
_entity.id
_entity.type
_entity.pdbx_description
1 polymer ?
#
loop_
_entity_poly.entity_id
_entity_poly.type
_entity_poly.pdbx_seq_one_letter_code
_entity_poly.pdbx_strand_id
1 'polypeptide(L)'
;MSAARIDAKQGGRWLGAYVLVYLVFLYLPVLLIPLFSFNDSIQAAFPLQGFTFEWYKTLSGNSALSGALANSLVIGAIAATGATLCGITVSYMDLFG
;
A
#
# COMPACT_ATOMS: atom_id res chain seq x y z
N MET A 1 36.56 -26.84 14.25
CA MET A 1 35.14 -26.60 13.92
C MET A 1 34.90 -25.11 13.70
N SER A 2 35.22 -24.57 12.51
CA SER A 2 34.96 -23.16 12.13
C SER A 2 35.14 -23.00 10.62
N ALA A 3 34.28 -23.65 9.82
CA ALA A 3 34.36 -23.59 8.36
C ALA A 3 32.99 -23.69 7.66
N ALA A 4 31.90 -23.38 8.37
CA ALA A 4 30.53 -23.59 7.87
C ALA A 4 29.69 -22.30 7.85
N ARG A 5 30.32 -21.13 7.61
CA ARG A 5 29.61 -19.84 7.58
C ARG A 5 29.86 -18.99 6.32
N ILE A 6 30.34 -19.58 5.22
CA ILE A 6 30.74 -18.79 4.04
C ILE A 6 29.91 -19.09 2.78
N ASP A 7 28.80 -19.85 2.84
CA ASP A 7 28.05 -20.15 1.59
C ASP A 7 26.55 -19.78 1.57
N ALA A 8 26.05 -19.05 2.59
CA ALA A 8 24.67 -18.54 2.58
C ALA A 8 24.48 -17.25 1.76
N LYS A 9 25.56 -16.64 1.24
CA LYS A 9 25.53 -15.28 0.70
C LYS A 9 25.34 -15.19 -0.83
N GLN A 10 25.56 -16.30 -1.57
CA GLN A 10 25.56 -16.28 -3.04
C GLN A 10 24.26 -16.80 -3.67
N GLY A 11 23.58 -17.75 -3.00
CA GLY A 11 22.30 -18.31 -3.43
C GLY A 11 21.06 -17.40 -3.23
N GLY A 12 21.20 -16.25 -2.57
CA GLY A 12 20.08 -15.32 -2.30
C GLY A 12 19.97 -14.12 -3.26
N ARG A 13 21.01 -13.86 -4.07
CA ARG A 13 21.06 -12.65 -4.92
C ARG A 13 20.09 -12.70 -6.10
N TRP A 14 19.89 -13.87 -6.70
CA TRP A 14 18.91 -14.07 -7.76
C TRP A 14 17.47 -14.00 -7.22
N LEU A 15 17.24 -14.48 -6.00
CA LEU A 15 15.96 -14.36 -5.30
C LEU A 15 15.60 -12.89 -5.08
N GLY A 16 16.57 -12.08 -4.62
CA GLY A 16 16.40 -10.64 -4.47
C GLY A 16 16.09 -9.93 -5.79
N ALA A 17 16.76 -10.30 -6.87
CA ALA A 17 16.47 -9.77 -8.20
C ALA A 17 15.08 -10.17 -8.70
N TYR A 18 14.66 -11.42 -8.49
CA TYR A 18 13.31 -11.90 -8.81
C TYR A 18 12.24 -11.12 -8.04
N VAL A 19 12.41 -10.96 -6.73
CA VAL A 19 11.48 -10.18 -5.89
C VAL A 19 11.42 -8.73 -6.36
N LEU A 20 12.56 -8.11 -6.72
CA LEU A 20 12.58 -6.75 -7.25
C LEU A 20 11.80 -6.64 -8.56
N VAL A 21 12.03 -7.54 -9.52
CA VAL A 21 11.31 -7.54 -10.81
C VAL A 21 9.81 -7.77 -10.60
N TYR A 22 9.44 -8.69 -9.71
CA TYR A 22 8.05 -8.97 -9.35
C TYR A 22 7.38 -7.74 -8.72
N LEU A 23 8.04 -7.08 -7.76
CA LEU A 23 7.54 -5.85 -7.15
C LEU A 23 7.41 -4.74 -8.20
N VAL A 24 8.41 -4.54 -9.07
CA VAL A 24 8.31 -3.54 -10.14
C VAL A 24 7.12 -3.84 -11.03
N PHE A 25 6.94 -5.09 -11.47
CA PHE A 25 5.81 -5.48 -12.32
C PHE A 25 4.45 -5.21 -11.65
N LEU A 26 4.30 -5.52 -10.36
CA LEU A 26 3.05 -5.29 -9.62
C LEU A 26 2.79 -3.80 -9.35
N TYR A 27 3.83 -3.04 -9.00
CA TYR A 27 3.68 -1.64 -8.62
C TYR A 27 3.64 -0.70 -9.82
N LEU A 28 4.17 -1.09 -10.98
CA LEU A 28 4.14 -0.29 -12.20
C LEU A 28 2.72 0.18 -12.59
N PRO A 29 1.67 -0.67 -12.63
CA PRO A 29 0.31 -0.20 -12.89
C PRO A 29 -0.25 0.67 -11.76
N VAL A 30 0.14 0.42 -10.50
CA VAL A 30 -0.30 1.21 -9.35
C VAL A 30 0.32 2.61 -9.37
N LEU A 31 1.57 2.74 -9.84
CA LEU A 31 2.29 4.02 -9.98
C LEU A 31 1.68 4.94 -11.04
N LEU A 32 0.90 4.40 -11.98
CA LEU A 32 0.15 5.22 -12.93
C LEU A 32 -0.91 6.07 -12.23
N ILE A 33 -1.47 5.61 -11.10
CA ILE A 33 -2.49 6.35 -10.35
C ILE A 33 -1.95 7.70 -9.83
N PRO A 34 -0.87 7.76 -9.02
CA PRO A 34 -0.31 9.04 -8.59
C PRO A 34 0.25 9.83 -9.77
N LEU A 35 0.86 9.17 -10.76
CA LEU A 35 1.43 9.85 -11.94
C LEU A 35 0.35 10.57 -12.76
N PHE A 36 -0.84 9.99 -12.93
CA PHE A 36 -1.99 10.66 -13.52
C PHE A 36 -2.71 11.61 -12.55
N SER A 37 -2.67 11.36 -11.23
CA SER A 37 -3.25 12.25 -10.22
C SER A 37 -2.54 13.61 -10.16
N PHE A 38 -1.29 13.69 -10.61
CA PHE A 38 -0.54 14.92 -10.76
C PHE A 38 -0.60 15.53 -12.17
N ASN A 39 -1.27 14.87 -13.13
CA ASN A 39 -1.41 15.35 -14.49
C ASN A 39 -2.57 16.34 -14.62
N ASP A 40 -2.37 17.42 -15.36
CA ASP A 40 -3.33 18.52 -15.54
C ASP A 40 -4.49 18.22 -16.51
N SER A 41 -4.86 16.95 -16.69
CA SER A 41 -5.95 16.53 -17.59
C SER A 41 -6.94 15.59 -16.89
N ILE A 42 -8.24 15.92 -16.99
CA ILE A 42 -9.38 15.13 -16.52
C ILE A 42 -9.47 13.77 -17.23
N GLN A 43 -8.80 13.63 -18.38
CA GLN A 43 -8.71 12.38 -19.12
C GLN A 43 -7.29 11.83 -19.10
N ALA A 44 -7.16 10.52 -18.90
CA ALA A 44 -5.93 9.77 -19.07
C ALA A 44 -5.55 9.68 -20.57
N ALA A 45 -5.30 10.83 -21.19
CA ALA A 45 -4.96 10.99 -22.59
C ALA A 45 -3.62 11.73 -22.70
N PHE A 46 -2.72 11.20 -23.52
CA PHE A 46 -1.50 11.90 -23.92
C PHE A 46 -1.90 13.12 -24.77
N PRO A 47 -1.37 14.34 -24.53
CA PRO A 47 -0.11 14.70 -23.87
C PRO A 47 -0.23 15.12 -22.39
N LEU A 48 0.81 14.84 -21.58
CA LEU A 48 0.94 15.33 -20.20
C LEU A 48 1.17 16.85 -20.23
N GLN A 49 0.15 17.67 -19.92
CA GLN A 49 0.20 19.12 -20.10
C GLN A 49 0.92 19.87 -18.95
N GLY A 50 1.05 19.26 -17.77
CA GLY A 50 1.74 19.87 -16.63
C GLY A 50 1.50 19.15 -15.31
N PHE A 51 2.28 19.53 -14.29
CA PHE A 51 2.12 19.08 -12.91
C PHE A 51 1.14 20.00 -12.17
N THR A 52 -0.01 19.50 -11.75
CA THR A 52 -1.05 20.29 -11.07
C THR A 52 -1.40 19.73 -9.68
N PHE A 53 -1.72 20.62 -8.75
CA PHE A 53 -2.29 20.28 -7.43
C PHE A 53 -3.71 20.85 -7.25
N GLU A 54 -4.33 21.41 -8.30
CA GLU A 54 -5.67 22.00 -8.22
C GLU A 54 -6.69 20.99 -7.69
N TRP A 55 -6.64 19.73 -8.16
CA TRP A 55 -7.51 18.65 -7.68
C TRP A 55 -7.42 18.41 -6.18
N TYR A 56 -6.21 18.44 -5.60
CA TYR A 56 -6.00 18.29 -4.16
C TYR A 56 -6.59 19.48 -3.38
N LYS A 57 -6.53 20.69 -3.95
CA LYS A 57 -7.12 21.88 -3.36
C LYS A 57 -8.65 21.81 -3.39
N THR A 58 -9.26 21.40 -4.52
CA THR A 58 -10.70 21.17 -4.62
C THR A 58 -11.17 20.02 -3.70
N LEU A 59 -10.39 18.96 -3.57
CA LEU A 59 -10.61 17.85 -2.63
C LEU A 59 -10.70 18.35 -1.18
N SER A 60 -9.80 19.25 -0.78
CA SER A 60 -9.80 19.83 0.57
C SER A 60 -11.01 20.74 0.85
N GLY A 61 -11.57 21.38 -0.19
CA GLY A 61 -12.78 22.19 -0.09
C GLY A 61 -14.08 21.39 -0.07
N ASN A 62 -14.04 20.09 -0.38
CA ASN A 62 -15.22 19.24 -0.42
C ASN A 62 -15.44 18.51 0.91
N SER A 63 -16.35 19.05 1.73
CA SER A 63 -16.70 18.48 3.03
C SER A 63 -17.27 17.06 2.98
N ALA A 64 -17.86 16.65 1.85
CA ALA A 64 -18.35 15.28 1.68
C ALA A 64 -17.20 14.28 1.54
N LEU A 65 -16.13 14.63 0.81
CA LEU A 65 -14.96 13.77 0.62
C LEU A 65 -14.12 13.68 1.89
N SER A 66 -13.91 14.80 2.60
CA SER A 66 -13.22 14.80 3.89
C SER A 66 -14.03 14.08 4.97
N GLY A 67 -15.35 14.23 4.98
CA GLY A 67 -16.25 13.48 5.86
C GLY A 67 -16.23 11.97 5.57
N ALA A 68 -16.24 11.57 4.30
CA ALA A 68 -16.14 10.16 3.91
C ALA A 68 -14.79 9.54 4.33
N LEU A 69 -13.69 10.27 4.19
CA LEU A 69 -12.37 9.85 4.67
C LEU A 69 -12.37 9.64 6.18
N ALA A 70 -12.90 10.60 6.95
CA ALA A 70 -12.98 10.51 8.41
C ALA A 70 -13.85 9.33 8.85
N ASN A 71 -15.02 9.15 8.23
CA ASN A 71 -15.91 8.02 8.52
C ASN A 71 -15.22 6.68 8.24
N SER A 72 -14.52 6.57 7.10
CA SER A 72 -13.78 5.34 6.74
C SER A 72 -12.67 5.05 7.75
N LEU A 73 -11.96 6.07 8.21
CA LEU A 73 -10.91 5.93 9.22
C LEU A 73 -11.47 5.45 10.56
N VAL A 74 -12.57 6.04 11.02
CA VAL A 74 -13.23 5.69 12.29
C VAL A 74 -13.76 4.25 12.23
N ILE A 75 -14.53 3.91 11.19
CA ILE A 75 -15.09 2.58 11.02
C ILE A 75 -13.96 1.54 10.86
N GLY A 76 -12.95 1.86 10.06
CA GLY A 76 -11.78 1.00 9.84
C GLY A 76 -11.00 0.73 11.12
N ALA A 77 -10.77 1.75 11.96
CA ALA A 77 -10.06 1.60 13.23
C ALA A 77 -10.85 0.75 14.24
N ILE A 78 -12.17 0.96 14.33
CA ILE A 78 -13.05 0.16 15.18
C ILE A 78 -13.07 -1.29 14.71
N ALA A 79 -13.22 -1.52 13.40
CA ALA A 79 -13.23 -2.85 12.82
C ALA A 79 -11.89 -3.58 13.01
N ALA A 80 -10.76 -2.91 12.76
CA ALA A 80 -9.43 -3.49 12.94
C ALA A 80 -9.16 -3.86 14.41
N THR A 81 -9.52 -2.98 15.34
CA THR A 81 -9.38 -3.22 16.78
C THR A 81 -10.27 -4.39 17.22
N GLY A 82 -11.55 -4.38 16.82
CA GLY A 82 -12.49 -5.44 17.14
C GLY A 82 -12.06 -6.80 16.58
N ALA A 83 -11.63 -6.84 15.31
CA ALA A 83 -11.11 -8.05 14.68
C ALA A 83 -9.86 -8.58 15.39
N THR A 84 -8.96 -7.69 15.82
CA THR A 84 -7.74 -8.06 16.56
C THR A 84 -8.07 -8.69 17.91
N LEU A 85 -9.01 -8.09 18.66
CA LEU A 85 -9.45 -8.63 19.96
C LEU A 85 -10.11 -10.00 19.81
N CYS A 86 -11.02 -10.15 18.84
CA CYS A 86 -11.63 -11.44 18.53
C CYS A 86 -10.59 -12.48 18.13
N GLY A 87 -9.63 -12.12 17.27
CA GLY A 87 -8.54 -13.00 16.85
C GLY A 87 -7.65 -13.46 18.00
N ILE A 88 -7.31 -12.58 18.94
CA ILE A 88 -6.56 -12.94 20.15
C ILE A 88 -7.35 -13.95 20.99
N THR A 89 -8.66 -13.75 21.13
CA THR A 89 -9.51 -14.62 21.95
C THR A 89 -9.63 -16.02 21.35
N VAL A 90 -9.82 -16.11 20.03
CA VAL A 90 -9.83 -17.39 19.30
C VAL A 90 -8.48 -18.09 19.42
N SER A 91 -7.38 -17.38 19.16
CA SER A 91 -6.02 -17.95 19.26
C SER A 91 -5.71 -18.44 20.68
N TYR A 92 -6.21 -17.79 21.71
CA TYR A 92 -6.05 -18.25 23.09
C TYR A 92 -6.85 -19.52 23.35
N MET A 93 -8.09 -19.61 22.85
CA MET A 93 -8.91 -20.81 22.98
C MET A 93 -8.27 -22.03 22.30
N ASP A 94 -7.70 -21.87 21.10
CA ASP A 94 -7.02 -22.96 20.38
C ASP A 94 -5.76 -23.48 21.09
N LEU A 95 -5.11 -22.67 21.92
CA LEU A 95 -3.87 -23.04 22.63
C LEU A 95 -4.10 -23.77 23.97
N PHE A 96 -5.23 -23.52 24.63
CA PHE A 96 -5.53 -24.01 25.98
C PHE A 96 -6.82 -24.83 26.10
N GLY A 97 -7.55 -25.00 24.98
CA GLY A 97 -8.76 -25.81 24.87
C GLY A 97 -8.50 -27.24 24.40
#